data_AF-A0AAW0D7F6-F1
#
_entry.id   AF-A0AAW0D7F6-F1
#
_cell.length_a   1.000
_cell.length_b   1.000
_cell.length_c   1.000
_cell.angle_alpha   90.00
_cell.angle_beta   90.00
_cell.angle_gamma   90.00
#
_symmetry.space_group_name_H-M   'P 1'
#
loop_
_entity.id
_entity.type
_entity.pdbx_description
1 polymer ?
#
loop_
_entity_poly.entity_id
_entity_poly.type
_entity_poly.pdbx_seq_one_letter_code
_entity_poly.pdbx_strand_id
1 'polypeptide(L)'
;MRFATLAASVIFAAVGVVRAADDRLLYTIPAGDSMDQFTADFQALCSTWHPAIHGNSLTFLQALVEPGDFQGNNADTEAKIVCSWIDPDGKVSTFTKDVAASLGATPA
;
A
#
# COMPACT_ATOMS: atom_id res chain seq x y z
N MET A 1 -31.09 -19.46 56.36
CA MET A 1 -29.84 -18.77 55.96
C MET A 1 -29.81 -18.76 54.44
N ARG A 2 -29.87 -17.58 53.81
CA ARG A 2 -29.93 -17.42 52.35
C ARG A 2 -28.51 -17.41 51.79
N PHE A 3 -28.19 -18.33 50.90
CA PHE A 3 -26.91 -18.36 50.18
C PHE A 3 -27.00 -17.39 48.99
N ALA A 4 -26.24 -16.31 49.06
CA ALA A 4 -26.06 -15.38 47.95
C ALA A 4 -24.75 -15.74 47.23
N THR A 5 -24.85 -16.43 46.10
CA THR A 5 -23.72 -16.71 45.22
C THR A 5 -23.61 -15.55 44.22
N LEU A 6 -22.69 -14.62 44.46
CA LEU A 6 -22.32 -13.58 43.50
C LEU A 6 -21.40 -14.20 42.44
N ALA A 7 -21.93 -14.48 41.26
CA ALA A 7 -21.13 -14.86 40.10
C ALA A 7 -20.52 -13.60 39.47
N ALA A 8 -19.20 -13.48 39.54
CA ALA A 8 -18.45 -12.41 38.88
C ALA A 8 -18.20 -12.79 37.41
N SER A 9 -18.91 -12.11 36.50
CA SER A 9 -18.71 -12.24 35.06
C SER A 9 -17.49 -11.42 34.62
N VAL A 10 -16.37 -12.08 34.32
CA VAL A 10 -15.20 -11.44 33.69
C VAL A 10 -15.46 -11.33 32.19
N ILE A 11 -15.78 -10.13 31.72
CA ILE A 11 -15.89 -9.84 30.29
C ILE A 11 -14.47 -9.64 29.74
N PHE A 12 -13.92 -10.64 29.05
CA PHE A 12 -12.73 -10.49 28.23
C PHE A 12 -13.10 -9.69 26.96
N ALA A 13 -12.82 -8.39 26.96
CA ALA A 13 -12.87 -7.59 25.74
C ALA A 13 -11.70 -8.01 24.85
N ALA A 14 -11.98 -8.78 23.80
CA ALA A 14 -11.03 -9.08 22.76
C ALA A 14 -10.72 -7.80 21.97
N VAL A 15 -9.67 -7.08 22.37
CA VAL A 15 -9.06 -6.05 21.53
C VAL A 15 -8.32 -6.74 20.39
N GLY A 16 -9.00 -6.86 19.25
CA GLY A 16 -8.38 -7.30 18.00
C GLY A 16 -7.28 -6.32 17.62
N VAL A 17 -6.03 -6.77 17.67
CA VAL A 17 -4.89 -6.04 17.14
C VAL A 17 -5.00 -6.00 15.61
N VAL A 18 -5.52 -4.90 15.06
CA VAL A 18 -5.41 -4.65 13.62
C VAL A 18 -3.93 -4.35 13.34
N ARG A 19 -3.23 -5.31 12.72
CA ARG A 19 -1.92 -5.06 12.12
C ARG A 19 -2.17 -4.36 10.79
N ALA A 20 -1.72 -3.12 10.64
CA ALA A 20 -1.61 -2.51 9.32
C ALA A 20 -0.57 -3.32 8.53
N ALA A 21 -0.99 -3.99 7.46
CA ALA A 21 -0.07 -4.63 6.54
C ALA A 21 0.68 -3.56 5.75
N ASP A 22 1.98 -3.73 5.58
CA ASP A 22 2.78 -2.91 4.68
C ASP A 22 2.80 -3.61 3.30
N ASP A 23 1.97 -3.12 2.38
CA ASP A 23 1.81 -3.69 1.05
C ASP A 23 2.76 -3.07 0.00
N ARG A 24 3.76 -2.31 0.45
CA ARG A 24 4.72 -1.67 -0.45
C ARG A 24 5.68 -2.70 -1.04
N LEU A 25 6.00 -2.51 -2.31
CA LEU A 25 6.97 -3.33 -3.04
C LEU A 25 8.24 -2.53 -3.26
N LEU A 26 9.41 -3.17 -3.09
CA LEU A 26 10.70 -2.54 -3.34
C LEU A 26 11.07 -2.63 -4.82
N TYR A 27 11.41 -1.50 -5.42
CA TYR A 27 11.78 -1.37 -6.83
C TYR A 27 13.03 -0.51 -6.99
N THR A 28 13.88 -0.88 -7.95
CA THR A 28 14.95 -0.05 -8.49
C THR A 28 14.38 0.89 -9.55
N ILE A 29 14.64 2.20 -9.42
CA ILE A 29 14.17 3.22 -10.38
C ILE A 29 14.99 3.16 -11.69
N PRO A 30 14.46 3.66 -12.81
CA PRO A 30 15.19 3.67 -14.09
C PRO A 30 16.52 4.43 -14.00
N ALA A 31 17.54 3.91 -14.67
CA ALA A 31 18.83 4.58 -14.74
C ALA A 31 18.70 5.93 -15.45
N GLY A 32 19.06 7.02 -14.76
CA GLY A 32 18.99 8.38 -15.28
C GLY A 32 17.81 9.19 -14.73
N ASP A 33 16.83 8.55 -14.09
CA ASP A 33 15.77 9.26 -13.38
C ASP A 33 16.25 9.72 -12.00
N SER A 34 15.76 10.88 -11.55
CA SER A 34 15.87 11.27 -10.15
C SER A 34 14.70 10.70 -9.35
N MET A 35 14.89 10.52 -8.05
CA MET A 35 13.82 10.05 -7.15
C MET A 35 12.58 10.97 -7.18
N ASP A 36 12.78 12.29 -7.30
CA ASP A 36 11.69 13.26 -7.43
C ASP A 36 10.90 13.07 -8.74
N GLN A 37 11.60 12.87 -9.85
CA GLN A 37 10.99 12.64 -11.16
C GLN A 37 10.19 11.33 -11.15
N PHE A 38 10.80 10.25 -10.68
CA PHE A 38 10.13 8.95 -10.55
C PHE A 38 8.90 9.03 -9.64
N THR A 39 8.98 9.78 -8.53
CA THR A 39 7.85 9.98 -7.62
C THR A 39 6.67 10.67 -8.31
N ALA A 40 6.94 11.78 -9.02
CA ALA A 40 5.91 12.50 -9.75
C ALA A 40 5.26 11.63 -10.84
N ASP A 41 6.06 10.91 -11.62
CA ASP A 41 5.58 10.05 -12.70
C ASP A 41 4.79 8.85 -12.18
N PHE A 42 5.25 8.20 -11.11
CA PHE A 42 4.54 7.09 -10.48
C PHE A 42 3.18 7.52 -9.93
N GLN A 43 3.11 8.66 -9.24
CA GLN A 43 1.86 9.18 -8.70
C GLN A 43 0.88 9.61 -9.80
N ALA A 44 1.37 10.30 -10.84
CA ALA A 44 0.55 10.71 -11.97
C ALA A 44 0.00 9.50 -12.74
N LEU A 45 0.84 8.52 -13.04
CA LEU A 45 0.43 7.32 -13.77
C LEU A 45 -0.48 6.42 -12.92
N CYS A 46 -0.16 6.22 -11.65
CA CYS A 46 -0.98 5.41 -10.75
C CYS A 46 -2.39 6.00 -10.58
N SER A 47 -2.53 7.33 -10.44
CA SER A 47 -3.85 7.97 -10.24
C SER A 47 -4.75 7.98 -11.48
N THR A 48 -4.16 7.76 -12.66
CA THR A 48 -4.86 7.72 -13.95
C THR A 48 -4.80 6.35 -14.62
N TRP A 49 -4.44 5.30 -13.86
CA TRP A 49 -4.18 3.97 -14.38
C TRP A 49 -5.40 3.37 -15.10
N HIS A 50 -5.30 3.27 -16.42
CA HIS A 50 -6.42 2.89 -17.30
C HIS A 50 -7.07 1.54 -16.94
N PRO A 51 -6.32 0.46 -16.63
CA PRO A 51 -6.91 -0.81 -16.19
C PRO A 51 -7.75 -0.71 -14.91
N ALA A 52 -7.43 0.21 -13.99
CA ALA A 52 -8.21 0.39 -12.77
C ALA A 52 -9.52 1.15 -13.06
N ILE A 53 -9.44 2.22 -13.84
CA ILE A 53 -10.59 3.10 -14.16
C ILE A 53 -11.56 2.40 -15.12
N HIS A 54 -11.07 1.96 -16.29
CA HIS A 54 -11.92 1.48 -17.38
C HIS A 54 -12.11 -0.04 -17.36
N GLY A 55 -11.16 -0.79 -16.79
CA GLY A 55 -11.26 -2.24 -16.66
C GLY A 55 -12.11 -2.70 -15.48
N ASN A 56 -12.07 -1.95 -14.37
CA ASN A 56 -12.63 -2.39 -13.09
C ASN A 56 -13.49 -1.33 -12.38
N SER A 57 -13.62 -0.11 -12.93
CA SER A 57 -14.41 0.98 -12.34
C SER A 57 -14.06 1.28 -10.87
N LEU A 58 -12.77 1.18 -10.54
CA LEU A 58 -12.28 1.41 -9.19
C LEU A 58 -12.08 2.91 -8.91
N THR A 59 -12.11 3.27 -7.64
CA THR A 59 -11.75 4.61 -7.17
C THR A 59 -10.29 4.63 -6.71
N PHE A 60 -9.56 5.67 -7.09
CA PHE A 60 -8.17 5.83 -6.68
C PHE A 60 -8.09 5.94 -5.15
N LEU A 61 -7.23 5.12 -4.53
CA LEU A 61 -7.03 5.13 -3.09
C LEU A 61 -5.73 5.84 -2.72
N GLN A 62 -4.60 5.38 -3.26
CA GLN A 62 -3.29 5.97 -2.97
C GLN A 62 -2.23 5.58 -4.00
N ALA A 63 -1.24 6.46 -4.13
CA ALA A 63 0.03 6.24 -4.76
C ALA A 63 1.12 6.75 -3.80
N LEU A 64 1.97 5.85 -3.31
CA LEU A 64 3.04 6.21 -2.38
C LEU A 64 4.38 5.76 -2.96
N VAL A 65 5.38 6.62 -2.80
CA VAL A 65 6.79 6.34 -3.07
C VAL A 65 7.57 6.75 -1.82
N GLU A 66 8.25 5.79 -1.19
CA GLU A 66 9.17 6.04 -0.09
C GLU A 66 10.58 5.68 -0.54
N PRO A 67 11.50 6.65 -0.66
CA PRO A 67 12.87 6.39 -1.05
C PRO A 67 13.57 5.39 -0.11
N GLY A 68 14.40 4.55 -0.72
CA GLY A 68 15.27 3.59 -0.09
C GLY A 68 14.65 2.22 0.19
N ASP A 69 15.51 1.28 0.56
CA ASP A 69 15.13 -0.09 0.93
C ASP A 69 14.41 -0.16 2.29
N PHE A 70 14.08 -1.37 2.75
CA PHE A 70 13.45 -1.60 4.05
C PHE A 70 14.35 -1.26 5.26
N GLN A 71 15.62 -0.93 5.02
CA GLN A 71 16.58 -0.45 6.01
C GLN A 71 16.87 1.05 5.89
N GLY A 72 16.38 1.71 4.84
CA GLY A 72 16.63 3.13 4.53
C GLY A 72 17.89 3.39 3.70
N ASN A 73 18.52 2.37 3.13
CA ASN A 73 19.65 2.52 2.21
C ASN A 73 19.17 2.78 0.78
N ASN A 74 20.10 3.10 -0.14
CA ASN A 74 19.83 3.20 -1.59
C ASN A 74 18.72 4.21 -1.97
N ALA A 75 18.54 5.28 -1.18
CA ALA A 75 17.45 6.24 -1.38
C ALA A 75 17.48 6.98 -2.73
N ASP A 76 18.62 6.99 -3.42
CA ASP A 76 18.75 7.60 -4.75
C ASP A 76 18.39 6.62 -5.88
N THR A 77 18.33 5.32 -5.62
CA THR A 77 18.21 4.28 -6.65
C THR A 77 17.07 3.29 -6.43
N GLU A 78 16.56 3.18 -5.21
CA GLU A 78 15.50 2.25 -4.83
C GLU A 78 14.37 2.99 -4.10
N ALA A 79 13.15 2.49 -4.22
CA ALA A 79 12.00 2.98 -3.47
C ALA A 79 11.00 1.87 -3.14
N LYS A 80 10.37 1.97 -1.97
CA LYS A 80 9.18 1.20 -1.61
C LYS A 80 7.97 1.92 -2.19
N ILE A 81 7.24 1.25 -3.06
CA ILE A 81 6.12 1.84 -3.80
C ILE A 81 4.83 1.07 -3.61
N VAL A 82 3.70 1.77 -3.64
CA VAL A 82 2.37 1.15 -3.74
C VAL A 82 1.45 1.99 -4.60
N CYS A 83 0.73 1.33 -5.50
CA CYS A 83 -0.39 1.89 -6.25
C CYS A 83 -1.64 1.06 -5.93
N SER A 84 -2.62 1.66 -5.28
CA SER A 84 -3.83 0.95 -4.86
C SER A 84 -5.10 1.72 -5.14
N TRP A 85 -6.15 0.95 -5.35
CA TRP A 85 -7.47 1.35 -5.78
C TRP A 85 -8.51 0.58 -4.96
N ILE A 86 -9.70 1.14 -4.78
CA ILE A 86 -10.75 0.54 -3.96
C ILE A 86 -12.05 0.43 -4.75
N ASP A 87 -12.76 -0.69 -4.57
CA ASP A 87 -14.10 -0.87 -5.12
C ASP A 87 -15.19 -0.33 -4.16
N PRO A 88 -16.47 -0.23 -4.61
CA PRO A 88 -17.56 0.25 -3.75
C PRO A 88 -17.84 -0.62 -2.53
N ASP A 89 -17.42 -1.89 -2.55
CA ASP A 89 -17.57 -2.84 -1.43
C ASP A 89 -16.40 -2.75 -0.42
N GLY A 90 -15.43 -1.87 -0.68
CA GLY A 90 -14.28 -1.60 0.19
C GLY A 90 -13.09 -2.53 -0.04
N LYS A 91 -13.09 -3.36 -1.09
CA LYS A 91 -11.97 -4.23 -1.41
C LYS A 91 -10.87 -3.44 -2.12
N VAL A 92 -9.65 -3.57 -1.61
CA VAL A 92 -8.46 -2.94 -2.18
C VAL A 92 -7.85 -3.84 -3.25
N SER A 93 -7.51 -3.24 -4.39
CA SER A 93 -6.75 -3.85 -5.48
C SER A 93 -5.47 -3.04 -5.73
N THR A 94 -4.36 -3.73 -5.99
CA THR A 94 -3.05 -3.09 -6.23
C THR A 94 -2.60 -3.26 -7.67
N PHE A 95 -2.11 -2.19 -8.27
CA PHE A 95 -1.53 -2.17 -9.63
C PHE A 95 -0.05 -1.77 -9.63
N THR A 96 0.61 -1.81 -8.47
CA THR A 96 2.00 -1.38 -8.26
C THR A 96 2.95 -1.95 -9.30
N LYS A 97 2.87 -3.26 -9.56
CA LYS A 97 3.79 -3.95 -10.47
C LYS A 97 3.66 -3.45 -11.91
N ASP A 98 2.43 -3.28 -12.38
CA ASP A 98 2.18 -2.87 -13.76
C ASP A 98 2.55 -1.40 -13.99
N VAL A 99 2.21 -0.52 -13.03
CA VAL A 99 2.58 0.90 -13.06
C VAL A 99 4.11 1.06 -13.05
N ALA A 100 4.80 0.34 -12.14
CA ALA A 100 6.25 0.39 -12.05
C ALA A 100 6.91 -0.08 -13.35
N ALA A 101 6.43 -1.19 -13.91
CA ALA A 101 6.94 -1.72 -15.17
C ALA A 101 6.71 -0.75 -16.34
N SER A 102 5.58 -0.02 -16.39
CA SER A 102 5.34 1.01 -17.40
C SER A 102 6.28 2.21 -17.33
N LEU A 103 6.88 2.46 -16.17
CA LEU A 103 7.92 3.48 -16.00
C LEU A 103 9.33 2.91 -16.18
N GLY A 104 9.48 1.62 -16.47
CA GLY A 104 10.78 0.97 -16.61
C GLY A 104 11.48 0.65 -15.28
N ALA A 105 10.80 0.82 -14.15
CA ALA A 105 11.32 0.37 -12.86
C ALA A 105 11.31 -1.16 -12.77
N THR A 106 12.28 -1.71 -12.04
CA THR A 106 12.44 -3.17 -11.91
C THR A 106 12.41 -3.59 -10.44
N PRO A 107 11.95 -4.81 -10.12
CA PRO A 107 12.05 -5.31 -8.74
C PRO A 107 13.51 -5.27 -8.27
N ALA A 108 13.74 -4.76 -7.06
CA ALA A 108 15.07 -4.74 -6.43
C ALA A 108 15.39 -6.07 -5.73
#